data_AF-A0A6A4AGA5-F1
#
_entry.id   AF-A0A6A4AGA5-F1
#
_cell.length_a   1.000
_cell.length_b   1.000
_cell.length_c   1.000
_cell.angle_alpha   90.00
_cell.angle_beta   90.00
_cell.angle_gamma   90.00
#
_symmetry.space_group_name_H-M   'P 1'
#
loop_
_entity.id
_entity.type
_entity.pdbx_description
1 polymer ?
#
loop_
_entity_poly.entity_id
_entity_poly.type
_entity_poly.pdbx_seq_one_letter_code
_entity_poly.pdbx_strand_id
1 'polypeptide(L)' 'MLELGPPFDEYEFTSIPVESYPVQVGEHVNLYRVHKLASISSWTQVYVVKFGKLLGVIHLDSSLTKLRKEEPPIHFS' A
#
# COMPACT_ATOMS: atom_id res chain seq x y z
N MET A 1 -41.78 13.43 2.07
CA MET A 1 -40.84 14.27 1.31
C MET A 1 -39.74 13.33 0.85
N LEU A 2 -39.58 13.12 -0.45
CA LEU A 2 -38.60 12.19 -1.00
C LEU A 2 -37.36 13.04 -1.34
N GLU A 3 -36.29 12.91 -0.56
CA GLU A 3 -35.04 13.63 -0.85
C GLU A 3 -34.34 12.96 -2.04
N LEU A 4 -34.46 13.60 -3.21
CA LEU A 4 -33.76 13.25 -4.43
C LEU A 4 -32.45 14.05 -4.48
N GLY A 5 -31.51 13.67 -3.63
CA GLY A 5 -30.12 14.14 -3.66
C GLY A 5 -29.16 12.95 -3.66
N PRO A 6 -27.93 13.08 -4.19
CA PRO A 6 -26.91 12.07 -3.96
C PRO A 6 -26.77 11.83 -2.44
N PRO A 7 -26.55 10.59 -1.97
CA PRO A 7 -26.51 10.28 -0.54
C PRO A 7 -25.30 10.87 0.22
N PHE A 8 -24.56 11.79 -0.41
CA PHE A 8 -23.27 12.29 0.04
C PHE A 8 -23.18 13.79 -0.23
N ASP A 9 -22.63 14.52 0.73
CA ASP A 9 -22.45 15.98 0.67
C ASP A 9 -21.31 16.32 -0.32
N GLU A 10 -21.60 17.09 -1.36
CA GLU A 10 -20.69 17.32 -2.51
C GLU A 10 -19.33 17.91 -2.10
N TYR A 11 -19.29 18.60 -0.96
CA TYR A 11 -18.08 19.24 -0.42
C TYR A 11 -17.19 18.30 0.39
N GLU A 12 -17.71 17.17 0.86
CA GLU A 12 -16.95 16.23 1.69
C GLU A 12 -15.78 15.60 0.91
N PHE A 13 -15.96 15.36 -0.40
CA PHE A 13 -14.90 14.82 -1.25
C PHE A 13 -13.83 15.85 -1.65
N THR A 14 -14.20 17.13 -1.74
CA THR A 14 -13.29 18.21 -2.18
C THR A 14 -12.37 18.75 -1.08
N SER A 15 -12.69 18.48 0.18
CA SER A 15 -11.94 18.98 1.34
C SER A 15 -10.82 18.03 1.79
N ILE A 16 -10.81 16.80 1.28
CA ILE A 16 -9.78 15.81 1.60
C ILE A 16 -8.62 15.99 0.61
N PRO A 17 -7.40 16.29 1.09
CA PRO A 17 -6.24 16.33 0.22
C PRO A 17 -6.00 14.94 -0.37
N VAL A 18 -6.26 14.80 -1.66
CA VAL A 18 -5.98 13.56 -2.40
C VAL A 18 -4.51 13.52 -2.74
N GLU A 19 -3.80 12.54 -2.21
CA GLU A 19 -2.45 12.23 -2.65
C GLU A 19 -2.51 11.81 -4.12
N SER A 20 -1.97 12.64 -5.01
CA SER A 20 -2.21 12.54 -6.45
C SER A 20 -1.42 11.44 -7.14
N TYR A 21 -0.39 10.88 -6.49
CA TYR A 21 0.51 9.90 -7.10
C TYR A 21 0.94 8.79 -6.12
N PRO A 22 0.01 7.95 -5.65
CA PRO A 22 0.38 6.78 -4.87
C PRO A 22 1.21 5.82 -5.75
N VAL A 23 2.17 5.13 -5.13
CA VAL A 23 3.04 4.19 -5.84
C VAL A 23 2.22 3.02 -6.39
N GLN A 24 2.35 2.78 -7.69
CA GLN A 24 1.58 1.79 -8.43
C GLN A 24 2.49 0.86 -9.25
N VAL A 25 2.11 -0.41 -9.35
CA VAL A 25 2.75 -1.40 -10.21
C VAL A 25 1.70 -2.22 -10.98
N GLY A 26 2.07 -2.69 -12.17
CA GLY A 26 1.22 -3.58 -12.96
C GLY A 26 1.13 -4.98 -12.34
N GLU A 27 0.01 -5.68 -12.60
CA GLU A 27 -0.26 -7.03 -12.05
C GLU A 27 0.79 -8.11 -12.41
N HIS A 28 1.53 -7.91 -13.50
CA HIS A 28 2.55 -8.86 -13.99
C HIS A 28 3.98 -8.46 -13.61
N VAL A 29 4.16 -7.42 -12.79
CA VAL A 29 5.50 -6.99 -12.35
C VAL A 29 6.09 -8.01 -11.38
N ASN A 30 7.35 -8.37 -11.59
CA ASN A 30 8.07 -9.30 -10.72
C ASN A 30 8.26 -8.70 -9.31
N LEU A 31 7.83 -9.45 -8.29
CA LEU A 31 7.90 -9.05 -6.88
C LEU A 31 9.32 -8.73 -6.40
N TYR A 32 10.37 -9.37 -6.91
CA TYR A 32 11.76 -9.04 -6.58
C TYR A 32 12.11 -7.59 -6.96
N ARG A 33 11.63 -7.13 -8.12
CA ARG A 33 11.83 -5.74 -8.56
C ARG A 33 11.05 -4.77 -7.69
N VAL A 34 9.81 -5.11 -7.34
CA VAL A 34 8.98 -4.31 -6.42
C VAL A 34 9.66 -4.19 -5.07
N HIS A 35 10.14 -5.29 -4.50
CA HIS A 35 10.85 -5.30 -3.22
C HIS A 35 12.13 -4.46 -3.26
N LYS A 36 12.96 -4.61 -4.30
CA LYS A 36 14.20 -3.81 -4.43
C LYS A 36 13.91 -2.31 -4.48
N LEU A 37 12.93 -1.89 -5.26
CA LEU A 37 12.53 -0.48 -5.36
C LEU A 37 11.92 0.03 -4.05
N ALA A 38 11.02 -0.74 -3.46
CA ALA A 38 10.43 -0.45 -2.17
C ALA A 38 11.48 -0.22 -1.08
N SER A 39 12.50 -1.09 -1.00
CA SER A 39 13.57 -0.99 -0.02
C SER A 39 14.45 0.25 -0.23
N ILE A 40 14.71 0.65 -1.48
CA ILE A 40 15.50 1.86 -1.81
C ILE A 40 14.69 3.12 -1.53
N SER A 41 13.41 3.12 -1.89
CA SER A 41 12.54 4.30 -1.82
C SER A 41 11.73 4.39 -0.52
N SER A 42 11.98 3.47 0.43
CA SER A 42 11.26 3.39 1.71
C SER A 42 9.74 3.36 1.55
N TRP A 43 9.25 2.65 0.54
CA TRP A 43 7.81 2.49 0.33
C TRP A 43 7.25 1.54 1.39
N THR A 44 6.20 1.97 2.07
CA THR A 44 5.45 1.15 3.05
C THR A 44 4.30 0.40 2.40
N GLN A 45 3.78 0.95 1.30
CA GLN A 45 2.64 0.43 0.58
C GLN A 45 2.78 0.62 -0.93
N VAL A 46 2.36 -0.38 -1.71
CA VAL A 46 2.33 -0.33 -3.17
C VAL A 46 0.99 -0.85 -3.68
N TYR A 47 0.33 -0.10 -4.57
CA TYR A 47 -0.93 -0.50 -5.18
C TYR A 47 -0.68 -1.32 -6.46
N VAL A 48 -1.39 -2.43 -6.60
CA VAL A 48 -1.36 -3.26 -7.81
C VAL A 48 -2.52 -2.89 -8.70
N VAL A 49 -2.24 -2.48 -9.93
CA VAL A 49 -3.25 -1.95 -10.86
C VAL A 49 -3.26 -2.68 -12.20
N LYS A 50 -4.44 -2.73 -12.83
CA LYS A 50 -4.64 -3.16 -14.22
C LYS A 50 -5.65 -2.25 -14.90
N PHE A 51 -5.26 -1.64 -16.02
CA PHE A 51 -6.10 -0.67 -16.74
C PHE A 51 -6.67 0.44 -15.84
N GLY A 52 -5.85 0.94 -14.91
CA GLY A 52 -6.26 1.97 -13.93
C GLY A 52 -7.19 1.48 -12.82
N LYS A 53 -7.58 0.20 -12.81
CA LYS A 53 -8.36 -0.40 -11.72
C LYS A 53 -7.44 -0.97 -10.66
N LEU A 54 -7.73 -0.67 -9.40
CA LEU A 54 -7.08 -1.28 -8.25
C LEU A 54 -7.43 -2.77 -8.18
N LEU A 55 -6.41 -3.62 -8.14
CA LEU A 55 -6.55 -5.07 -7.97
C LEU A 55 -6.18 -5.53 -6.56
N GLY A 56 -5.26 -4.84 -5.91
CA GLY A 56 -4.81 -5.19 -4.57
C GLY A 56 -3.73 -4.25 -4.04
N VAL A 57 -3.30 -4.51 -2.81
CA VAL A 57 -2.31 -3.69 -2.10
C VAL A 57 -1.23 -4.61 -1.54
N ILE A 58 0.03 -4.23 -1.75
CA ILE A 58 1.19 -4.87 -1.14
C ILE A 58 1.64 -4.01 0.04
N HIS A 59 1.53 -4.56 1.25
CA HIS A 59 2.05 -3.95 2.46
C HIS A 59 3.48 -4.44 2.72
N LEU A 60 4.43 -3.51 2.68
CA LEU A 60 5.85 -3.79 2.84
C LEU A 60 6.30 -3.73 4.31
N ASP A 61 5.45 -3.18 5.19
CA ASP A 61 5.67 -3.04 6.63
C ASP A 61 5.63 -4.37 7.42
N SER A 62 5.24 -5.47 6.79
CA SER A 62 5.14 -6.78 7.45
C SER A 62 6.48 -7.40 7.85
N SER A 63 7.61 -6.88 7.34
CA SER A 63 8.97 -7.30 7.70
C SER A 63 9.59 -6.47 8.84
N LEU A 64 9.20 -5.20 9.02
CA LEU A 64 9.71 -4.34 10.10
C LEU A 64 9.20 -4.74 11.49
N THR A 65 8.00 -5.33 11.57
CA THR A 65 7.43 -5.82 12.84
C THR A 65 7.94 -7.20 13.25
N LYS A 66 8.54 -7.97 12.32
CA LYS A 66 9.07 -9.32 12.60
C LYS A 66 10.54 -9.32 13.05
N LEU A 67 11.29 -8.26 12.76
CA LEU A 67 12.70 -8.09 13.18
C LEU A 67 12.88 -7.83 14.70
N ARG A 68 11.81 -7.85 15.50
CA ARG A 68 11.85 -7.63 16.95
C ARG A 68 11.59 -8.87 17.79
N LYS A 69 11.75 -10.06 17.21
CA LYS A 69 12.03 -11.28 17.97
C LYS A 69 13.50 -11.59 17.75
N GLU A 70 14.35 -11.06 18.63
CA GLU A 70 15.73 -11.53 18.77
C GLU A 70 15.67 -13.06 18.92
N GLU A 71 16.11 -13.78 17.89
CA GLU A 71 16.37 -15.21 18.05
C GLU A 71 17.48 -15.35 19.10
N PRO A 72 17.30 -16.18 20.14
CA PRO A 72 18.33 -16.34 21.16
C PRO A 72 19.61 -16.86 20.49
N PRO A 73 20.80 -16.36 20.89
CA PRO A 73 22.06 -16.78 20.28
C PRO A 73 22.20 -18.29 20.38
N ILE A 74 22.47 -18.92 19.24
CA ILE A 74 22.68 -20.38 19.15
C ILE A 74 23.96 -20.70 19.91
N HIS A 75 23.81 -21.30 21.09
CA HIS A 75 24.93 -21.86 21.84
C HIS A 75 25.33 -23.19 21.20
N PHE A 76 26.50 -23.21 20.58
CA PHE A 76 27.15 -24.48 20.23
C PHE A 76 27.79 -25.04 21.50
N SER A 77 27.24 -26.15 21.99
CA SER A 77 27.83 -27.02 23.01
C SER A 77 28.76 -28.04 22.39
#